data_AF-A0A7G1ID38-F1
#
_entry.id   AF-A0A7G1ID38-F1
#
_cell.length_a   1.000
_cell.length_b   1.000
_cell.length_c   1.000
_cell.angle_alpha   90.00
_cell.angle_beta   90.00
_cell.angle_gamma   90.00
#
_symmetry.space_group_name_H-M   'P 1'
#
loop_
_entity.id
_entity.type
_entity.pdbx_description
1 polymer ?
#
loop_
_entity_poly.entity_id
_entity_poly.type
_entity_poly.pdbx_seq_one_letter_code
_entity_poly.pdbx_strand_id
1 'polypeptide(L)' 'MPETPRLLFVHAHPDDESLSNGATIAHYTARGAVVHVVTCTLGEEGEVIGDRWAQLAADHADQLGGYRIAELTAALQLLG' A
#
# COMPACT_ATOMS: atom_id res chain seq x y z
N MET A 1 -11.51 -28.28 13.23
CA MET A 1 -11.98 -27.16 12.37
C MET A 1 -10.91 -26.97 11.30
N PRO A 2 -11.26 -26.68 10.04
CA PRO A 2 -10.24 -26.34 9.05
C PRO A 2 -9.54 -25.03 9.48
N GLU A 3 -8.21 -25.02 9.40
CA GLU A 3 -7.38 -23.84 9.70
C GLU A 3 -7.61 -22.76 8.63
N THR A 4 -7.79 -21.50 9.05
CA THR A 4 -7.86 -20.36 8.14
C THR A 4 -6.47 -20.07 7.56
N PRO A 5 -6.29 -20.00 6.22
CA PRO A 5 -5.01 -19.64 5.62
C PRO A 5 -4.54 -18.24 6.03
N ARG A 6 -3.23 -18.07 6.21
CA ARG A 6 -2.58 -16.82 6.64
C ARG A 6 -1.44 -16.48 5.69
N LEU A 7 -1.44 -15.28 5.12
CA LEU A 7 -0.43 -14.81 4.16
C LEU A 7 0.16 -13.47 4.61
N LEU A 8 1.45 -13.28 4.33
CA LEU A 8 2.18 -12.03 4.57
C LEU A 8 2.89 -11.60 3.29
N PHE A 9 2.61 -10.39 2.83
CA PHE A 9 3.32 -9.72 1.74
C PHE A 9 4.20 -8.62 2.33
N VAL A 10 5.45 -8.52 1.90
CA VAL A 10 6.41 -7.52 2.38
C VAL A 10 6.92 -6.74 1.18
N HIS A 11 6.64 -5.43 1.17
CA HIS A 11 6.90 -4.52 0.06
C HIS A 11 7.71 -3.30 0.51
N ALA A 12 8.36 -2.63 -0.45
CA ALA A 12 9.23 -1.51 -0.13
C ALA A 12 8.43 -0.23 0.14
N HIS A 13 7.49 0.12 -0.75
CA HIS A 13 6.79 1.42 -0.73
C HIS A 13 5.26 1.26 -0.82
N PRO A 14 4.50 2.33 -0.50
CA PRO A 14 3.04 2.38 -0.68
C PRO A 14 2.57 2.35 -2.14
N ASP A 15 2.26 1.19 -2.71
CA ASP A 15 1.74 0.94 -4.08
C ASP A 15 2.24 -0.41 -4.62
N ASP A 16 3.45 -0.81 -4.21
CA ASP A 16 4.11 -2.05 -4.58
C ASP A 16 3.20 -3.28 -4.36
N GLU A 17 2.39 -3.27 -3.30
CA GLU A 17 1.46 -4.36 -2.97
C GLU A 17 0.34 -4.48 -4.00
N SER A 18 -0.16 -3.33 -4.46
CA SER A 18 -1.23 -3.26 -5.45
C SER A 18 -0.69 -3.60 -6.85
N LEU A 19 0.45 -3.03 -7.24
CA LEU A 19 1.09 -3.24 -8.53
C LEU A 19 1.55 -4.69 -8.72
N SER A 20 2.20 -5.25 -7.71
CA SER A 20 2.79 -6.60 -7.82
C SER A 20 1.80 -7.69 -7.50
N ASN A 21 0.91 -7.48 -6.52
CA ASN A 21 0.14 -8.54 -5.91
C ASN A 21 -1.34 -8.21 -5.66
N GLY A 22 -1.86 -7.08 -6.15
CA GLY A 22 -3.24 -6.66 -5.86
C GLY A 22 -4.29 -7.72 -6.17
N ALA A 23 -4.22 -8.34 -7.35
CA ALA A 23 -5.14 -9.42 -7.73
C ALA A 23 -5.00 -10.67 -6.83
N THR A 24 -3.79 -10.98 -6.38
CA THR A 24 -3.52 -12.13 -5.50
C THR A 24 -4.03 -11.86 -4.08
N ILE A 25 -3.78 -10.67 -3.54
CA ILE A 25 -4.28 -10.26 -2.22
C ILE A 25 -5.81 -10.33 -2.22
N ALA A 26 -6.46 -9.63 -3.16
CA ALA A 26 -7.92 -9.63 -3.30
C ALA A 26 -8.50 -11.03 -3.51
N HIS A 27 -7.80 -11.91 -4.24
CA HIS A 27 -8.23 -13.29 -4.44
C HIS A 27 -8.32 -14.07 -3.12
N TYR A 28 -7.34 -13.91 -2.23
CA TYR A 28 -7.25 -14.64 -0.98
C TYR A 28 -8.15 -14.05 0.11
N THR A 29 -8.20 -12.73 0.24
CA THR A 29 -9.11 -12.04 1.18
C THR A 29 -10.58 -12.38 0.86
N ALA A 30 -10.97 -12.36 -0.42
CA ALA A 30 -12.30 -12.76 -0.87
C ALA A 30 -12.66 -14.24 -0.59
N ARG A 31 -11.67 -15.08 -0.28
CA ARG A 31 -11.83 -16.50 0.09
C ARG A 31 -11.72 -16.74 1.60
N GLY A 32 -11.63 -15.66 2.38
CA GLY A 32 -11.58 -15.72 3.85
C GLY A 32 -10.20 -16.03 4.42
N ALA A 33 -9.13 -15.93 3.62
CA ALA A 33 -7.78 -15.96 4.18
C ALA A 33 -7.48 -14.66 4.95
N VAL A 34 -6.66 -14.76 5.99
CA VAL A 34 -6.12 -13.58 6.67
C VAL A 34 -4.86 -13.14 5.94
N VAL A 35 -4.87 -11.93 5.39
CA VAL A 35 -3.74 -11.37 4.65
C VAL A 35 -3.22 -10.13 5.37
N HIS A 36 -1.90 -10.05 5.52
CA HIS A 36 -1.22 -8.85 6.00
C HIS A 36 -0.25 -8.35 4.94
N VAL A 37 -0.13 -7.03 4.85
CA VAL A 37 0.90 -6.33 4.07
C VAL A 37 1.79 -5.56 5.04
N VAL A 38 3.09 -5.73 4.90
CA VAL A 38 4.11 -4.90 5.56
C VAL A 38 4.75 -4.03 4.49
N THR A 39 4.75 -2.73 4.74
CA THR A 39 5.40 -1.74 3.88
C THR A 39 6.60 -1.18 4.63
N CYS A 40 7.79 -1.30 4.06
CA CYS A 40 9.04 -0.98 4.74
C CYS A 40 9.28 0.52 4.92
N THR A 41 8.77 1.36 4.02
CA THR A 41 8.98 2.81 4.00
C THR A 41 7.68 3.56 3.73
N LEU A 42 7.67 4.88 3.91
CA LEU A 42 6.52 5.70 3.53
C LEU A 42 6.58 6.16 2.07
N GLY A 43 7.71 5.94 1.40
CA GLY A 43 7.91 6.37 0.02
C GLY A 43 8.03 7.89 -0.10
N GLU A 44 8.78 8.48 0.82
CA GLU A 44 9.04 9.91 0.97
C GLU A 44 9.64 10.55 -0.30
N GLU A 45 10.52 9.81 -0.98
CA GLU A 45 11.25 10.24 -2.19
C GLU A 45 10.46 10.02 -3.50
N GLY A 46 9.14 9.81 -3.41
CA GLY A 46 8.29 9.60 -4.59
C GLY A 46 8.11 10.85 -5.44
N GLU A 47 7.92 10.66 -6.74
CA GLU A 47 7.42 11.71 -7.62
C GLU A 47 5.89 11.86 -7.47
N VAL A 48 5.37 13.07 -7.71
CA VAL A 48 3.94 13.37 -7.60
C VAL A 48 3.35 13.69 -8.97
N ILE A 49 2.27 13.00 -9.33
CA ILE A 49 1.52 13.26 -10.57
C ILE A 49 0.51 14.39 -10.34
N GLY A 50 0.64 15.47 -11.13
CA GLY A 50 -0.27 16.61 -11.13
C GLY A 50 0.00 17.65 -10.03
N ASP A 51 -0.68 18.79 -10.11
CA ASP A 51 -0.25 20.00 -9.38
C ASP A 51 -0.71 20.07 -7.92
N ARG A 52 -1.83 19.43 -7.57
CA ARG A 52 -2.49 19.61 -6.26
C ARG A 52 -1.56 19.28 -5.10
N TRP A 53 -0.75 18.24 -5.25
CA TRP A 53 0.11 17.69 -4.20
C TRP A 53 1.59 17.79 -4.52
N ALA A 54 1.96 18.42 -5.64
CA ALA A 54 3.35 18.50 -6.10
C ALA A 54 4.28 19.08 -5.02
N GLN A 55 3.81 20.05 -4.23
CA GLN A 55 4.58 20.66 -3.15
C GLN A 55 4.85 19.74 -1.94
N LEU A 56 4.34 18.51 -1.91
CA LEU A 56 4.63 17.54 -0.86
C LEU A 56 5.96 16.78 -1.09
N ALA A 57 6.52 16.81 -2.30
CA ALA A 57 7.75 16.09 -2.65
C ALA A 57 8.95 16.51 -1.78
N ALA A 58 9.98 15.66 -1.74
CA ALA A 58 11.18 15.82 -0.90
C ALA A 58 11.97 17.12 -1.19
N ASP A 59 11.93 17.62 -2.43
CA ASP A 59 12.55 18.89 -2.84
C ASP A 59 11.68 20.13 -2.54
N HIS A 60 10.51 19.91 -1.93
CA HIS A 60 9.56 20.94 -1.51
C HIS A 60 9.28 20.84 -0.01
N ALA A 61 8.08 20.45 0.41
CA ALA A 61 7.73 20.37 1.83
C ALA A 61 8.27 19.11 2.51
N ASP A 62 8.69 18.09 1.74
CA ASP A 62 9.14 16.80 2.26
C ASP A 62 8.11 16.16 3.21
N GLN A 63 6.87 16.05 2.73
CA GLN A 63 5.71 15.53 3.48
C GLN A 63 4.96 14.44 2.73
N LEU A 64 5.45 14.00 1.56
CA LEU A 64 4.77 13.04 0.71
C LEU A 64 4.52 11.69 1.42
N GLY A 65 5.50 11.18 2.16
CA GLY A 65 5.34 9.90 2.86
C GLY A 65 4.16 9.89 3.83
N GLY A 66 3.95 10.99 4.57
CA GLY A 66 2.80 11.12 5.47
C GLY A 66 1.46 11.11 4.73
N TYR A 67 1.40 11.73 3.55
CA TYR A 67 0.21 11.71 2.70
C TYR A 67 -0.08 10.30 2.13
N ARG A 68 0.96 9.58 1.70
CA ARG A 68 0.86 8.21 1.15
C ARG A 68 0.34 7.17 2.14
N ILE A 69 0.37 7.43 3.45
CA ILE A 69 -0.28 6.57 4.45
C ILE A 69 -1.78 6.44 4.17
N ALA A 70 -2.46 7.55 3.85
CA ALA A 70 -3.89 7.55 3.56
C ALA A 70 -4.19 6.83 2.25
N GLU A 71 -3.33 7.00 1.23
CA GLU A 71 -3.44 6.31 -0.05
C GLU A 71 -3.29 4.78 0.12
N LEU A 72 -2.25 4.34 0.84
CA LEU A 72 -2.05 2.93 1.18
C LEU A 72 -3.24 2.35 1.94
N THR A 73 -3.72 3.08 2.95
CA THR A 73 -4.85 2.63 3.77
C THR A 73 -6.09 2.42 2.91
N ALA A 74 -6.38 3.34 1.98
CA ALA A 74 -7.51 3.20 1.06
C ALA A 74 -7.33 2.04 0.07
N ALA A 75 -6.12 1.85 -0.46
CA ALA A 75 -5.80 0.73 -1.34
C ALA A 75 -6.00 -0.62 -0.64
N LEU A 76 -5.45 -0.79 0.57
CA LEU A 76 -5.60 -2.01 1.36
C LEU A 76 -7.08 -2.30 1.70
N GLN A 77 -7.89 -1.27 2.01
CA GLN A 77 -9.33 -1.44 2.23
C GLN A 77 -10.07 -2.00 1.00
N LEU A 78 -9.63 -1.65 -0.21
CA LEU A 78 -10.20 -2.16 -1.45
C LEU A 78 -9.73 -3.59 -1.77
N LEU A 79 -8.55 -3.97 -1.32
CA LEU A 79 -8.01 -5.32 -1.46
C LEU A 79 -8.58 -6.31 -0.43
N GLY A 80 -9.20 -5.82 0.64
CA GLY A 80 -9.84 -6.63 1.70
C GLY A 80 -8.86 -7.11 2.78
#